data_AF-A0AAW1SX02-F1
#
_entry.id   AF-A0AAW1SX02-F1
#
_cell.length_a   1.000
_cell.length_b   1.000
_cell.length_c   1.000
_cell.angle_alpha   90.00
_cell.angle_beta   90.00
_cell.angle_gamma   90.00
#
_symmetry.space_group_name_H-M   'P 1'
#
loop_
_entity.id
_entity.type
_entity.pdbx_description
1 polymer ?
#
loop_
_entity_poly.entity_id
_entity_poly.type
_entity_poly.pdbx_seq_one_letter_code
_entity_poly.pdbx_strand_id
1 'polypeptide(L)'
;MREAVAVLALAALVSLLLSGSTQPQLQAEIERLKRLRAEERKGRTNAEQALRELRRQVAASEGPSLEDASQNKPAGLDWIRPLPLRPIGILQSCFSKRSGTPRQPLLVPSARAMLRLRSGLACLQPAWTVSTAFLTAG
;
A
#
# COMPACT_ATOMS: atom_id res chain seq x y z
N MET A 1 -18.06 2.79 54.17
CA MET A 1 -17.48 3.67 53.13
C MET A 1 -15.97 3.82 53.30
N ARG A 2 -15.47 4.37 54.42
CA ARG A 2 -14.02 4.62 54.64
C ARG A 2 -13.12 3.38 54.60
N GLU A 3 -13.54 2.29 55.26
CA GLU A 3 -12.81 1.00 55.27
C GLU A 3 -12.63 0.41 53.86
N ALA A 4 -13.70 0.42 53.05
CA ALA A 4 -13.66 -0.11 51.69
C ALA A 4 -12.71 0.68 50.77
N VAL A 5 -12.64 2.01 50.96
CA VAL A 5 -11.70 2.87 50.22
C VAL A 5 -10.25 2.59 50.64
N ALA A 6 -9.99 2.34 51.92
CA ALA A 6 -8.65 2.01 52.42
C ALA A 6 -8.13 0.67 51.87
N VAL A 7 -9.00 -0.36 51.83
CA VAL A 7 -8.65 -1.69 51.27
C VAL A 7 -8.37 -1.61 49.78
N LEU A 8 -9.18 -0.86 49.01
CA LEU A 8 -8.94 -0.64 47.58
C LEU A 8 -7.64 0.13 47.32
N ALA A 9 -7.33 1.14 48.14
CA ALA A 9 -6.09 1.91 48.03
C ALA A 9 -4.85 1.04 48.30
N LEU A 10 -4.89 0.19 49.35
CA LEU A 10 -3.81 -0.75 49.66
C LEU A 10 -3.64 -1.80 48.56
N ALA A 11 -4.74 -2.36 48.04
CA ALA A 11 -4.68 -3.32 46.94
C ALA A 11 -4.06 -2.69 45.67
N ALA A 12 -4.44 -1.47 45.32
CA ALA A 12 -3.86 -0.75 44.18
C ALA A 12 -2.36 -0.46 44.37
N LEU A 13 -1.94 -0.11 45.58
CA LEU A 13 -0.55 0.20 45.91
C LEU A 13 0.33 -1.05 45.89
N VAL A 14 -0.18 -2.18 46.41
CA VAL A 14 0.47 -3.50 46.31
C VAL A 14 0.57 -3.92 44.84
N SER A 15 -0.51 -3.82 44.05
CA SER A 15 -0.47 -4.13 42.61
C SER A 15 0.53 -3.26 41.84
N LEU A 16 0.67 -1.98 42.18
CA LEU A 16 1.63 -1.07 41.55
C LEU A 16 3.08 -1.45 41.87
N LEU A 17 3.35 -1.80 43.13
CA LEU A 17 4.68 -2.25 43.58
C LEU A 17 5.11 -3.58 42.94
N LEU A 18 4.18 -4.54 42.82
CA LEU A 18 4.46 -5.83 42.16
C LEU A 18 4.58 -5.69 40.63
N SER A 19 3.89 -4.72 40.02
CA SER A 19 3.94 -4.51 38.56
C SER A 19 5.19 -3.75 38.10
N GLY A 20 5.83 -2.98 38.98
CA GLY A 20 6.97 -2.14 38.62
C GLY A 20 8.19 -2.89 38.06
N SER A 21 8.44 -4.13 38.51
CA SER A 21 9.58 -4.95 38.05
C SER A 21 9.29 -5.75 36.77
N THR A 22 8.03 -6.02 36.47
CA THR A 22 7.61 -6.81 35.31
C THR A 22 7.47 -5.96 34.05
N GLN A 23 7.12 -4.68 34.19
CA GLN A 23 7.05 -3.74 33.06
C GLN A 23 8.37 -3.58 32.27
N PRO A 24 9.55 -3.39 32.88
CA PRO A 24 10.80 -3.29 32.13
C PRO A 24 11.18 -4.61 31.43
N GLN A 25 10.88 -5.76 32.05
CA GLN A 25 11.14 -7.07 31.45
C GLN A 25 10.27 -7.30 30.20
N LEU A 26 8.99 -6.92 30.27
CA LEU A 26 8.07 -7.05 29.15
C LEU A 26 8.45 -6.10 28.00
N GLN A 27 8.88 -4.88 28.32
CA GLN A 27 9.37 -3.93 27.33
C GLN A 27 10.65 -4.42 26.65
N ALA A 28 11.60 -4.97 27.42
CA ALA A 28 12.82 -5.57 26.89
C ALA A 28 12.51 -6.74 25.95
N GLU A 29 11.55 -7.60 26.31
CA GLU A 29 11.12 -8.71 25.45
C GLU A 29 10.39 -8.20 24.20
N ILE A 30 9.55 -7.16 24.29
CA ILE A 30 8.93 -6.52 23.11
C ILE A 30 10.01 -5.96 22.17
N GLU A 31 11.02 -5.29 22.70
CA GLU A 31 12.14 -4.80 21.89
C GLU A 31 12.91 -5.93 21.25
N ARG A 32 13.22 -6.99 22.01
CA ARG A 32 13.86 -8.20 21.48
C ARG A 32 13.07 -8.81 20.34
N LEU A 33 11.76 -9.00 20.50
CA LEU A 33 10.88 -9.54 19.46
C LEU A 33 10.80 -8.62 18.23
N LYS A 34 10.82 -7.29 18.42
CA LYS A 34 10.90 -6.34 17.32
C LYS A 34 12.21 -6.47 16.54
N ARG A 35 13.35 -6.63 17.24
CA ARG A 35 14.67 -6.86 16.62
C ARG A 35 14.69 -8.16 15.83
N LEU A 36 14.24 -9.27 16.42
CA LEU A 36 14.16 -10.57 15.74
C LEU A 36 13.31 -10.52 14.46
N ARG A 37 12.15 -9.86 14.49
CA ARG A 37 11.33 -9.67 13.27
C ARG A 37 12.01 -8.79 12.23
N ALA A 38 12.73 -7.75 12.65
CA ALA A 38 13.47 -6.90 11.73
C ALA A 38 14.60 -7.68 11.04
N GLU A 39 15.30 -8.53 11.79
CA GLU A 39 16.34 -9.44 11.28
C GLU A 39 15.76 -10.48 10.33
N GLU A 40 14.64 -11.12 10.66
CA GLU A 40 13.94 -12.07 9.78
C GLU A 40 13.56 -11.40 8.45
N ARG A 41 12.91 -10.22 8.51
CA ARG A 41 12.51 -9.47 7.31
C ARG A 41 13.71 -9.07 6.46
N LYS A 42 14.81 -8.65 7.09
CA LYS A 42 16.06 -8.32 6.40
C LYS A 42 16.63 -9.56 5.71
N GLY A 43 16.65 -10.70 6.38
CA GLY A 43 17.07 -11.98 5.82
C GLY A 43 16.25 -12.38 4.59
N ARG A 44 14.91 -12.32 4.68
CA ARG A 44 14.01 -12.61 3.56
C ARG A 44 14.23 -11.68 2.37
N THR A 45 14.35 -10.38 2.63
CA THR A 45 14.57 -9.38 1.59
C THR A 45 15.91 -9.60 0.88
N ASN A 46 16.96 -9.89 1.63
CA ASN A 46 18.29 -10.14 1.08
C ASN A 46 18.31 -11.41 0.21
N ALA A 47 17.65 -12.49 0.64
CA ALA A 47 17.54 -13.73 -0.13
C ALA A 47 16.77 -13.51 -1.44
N GLU A 48 15.64 -12.79 -1.41
CA GLU A 48 14.89 -12.44 -2.61
C GLU A 48 15.69 -11.56 -3.57
N GLN A 49 16.47 -10.60 -3.05
CA GLN A 49 17.35 -9.76 -3.86
C GLN A 49 18.46 -10.57 -4.54
N ALA A 50 19.12 -11.47 -3.82
CA ALA A 50 20.13 -12.36 -4.37
C ALA A 50 19.58 -13.22 -5.52
N LEU A 51 18.37 -13.77 -5.34
CA LEU A 51 17.72 -14.58 -6.37
C LEU A 51 17.35 -13.75 -7.61
N ARG A 52 16.93 -12.50 -7.44
CA ARG A 52 16.67 -11.59 -8.57
C ARG A 52 17.95 -11.24 -9.33
N GLU A 53 19.05 -11.01 -8.62
CA GLU A 53 20.34 -10.69 -9.24
C GLU A 53 20.87 -11.90 -10.04
N LEU A 54 20.79 -13.11 -9.48
CA LEU A 54 21.14 -14.33 -10.22
C LEU A 54 20.28 -14.53 -11.47
N ARG A 55 18.97 -14.33 -11.37
CA ARG A 55 18.08 -14.39 -12.55
C ARG A 55 18.45 -13.36 -13.61
N ARG A 56 18.85 -12.16 -13.18
CA ARG A 56 19.31 -11.10 -14.09
C ARG A 56 20.61 -11.48 -14.79
N GLN A 57 21.54 -12.12 -14.07
CA GLN A 57 22.79 -12.61 -14.64
C GLN A 57 22.55 -13.74 -15.64
N VAL A 58 21.69 -14.70 -15.32
CA VAL A 58 21.27 -15.77 -16.24
C VAL A 58 20.62 -15.19 -17.50
N ALA A 59 19.67 -14.27 -17.35
CA ALA A 59 19.03 -13.59 -18.47
C ALA A 59 19.94 -12.63 -19.25
N ALA A 60 21.10 -12.26 -18.70
CA ALA A 60 22.11 -11.47 -19.40
C ALA A 60 23.10 -12.37 -20.15
N SER A 61 23.39 -13.57 -19.65
CA SER A 61 24.16 -14.59 -20.34
C SER A 61 23.36 -15.28 -21.46
N GLU A 62 22.07 -15.48 -21.23
CA GLU A 62 21.09 -15.89 -22.24
C GLU A 62 20.65 -14.62 -22.97
N GLY A 63 21.43 -14.19 -23.97
CA GLY A 63 21.06 -13.04 -24.82
C GLY A 63 19.64 -13.18 -25.36
N PRO A 64 18.97 -12.08 -25.78
CA PRO A 64 17.60 -12.13 -26.24
C PRO A 64 17.50 -13.07 -27.45
N SER A 65 16.90 -14.25 -27.26
CA SER A 65 16.49 -15.11 -28.37
C SER A 65 15.49 -14.31 -29.21
N LEU A 66 15.95 -13.73 -30.32
CA LEU A 66 15.16 -12.98 -31.29
C LEU A 66 14.29 -13.89 -32.17
N GLU A 67 14.05 -15.12 -31.75
CA GLU A 67 13.37 -16.14 -32.52
C GLU A 67 12.14 -16.58 -31.74
N ASP A 68 11.07 -15.78 -31.83
CA ASP A 68 9.69 -16.22 -31.53
C ASP A 68 8.62 -15.18 -31.93
N ALA A 69 8.98 -14.00 -32.43
CA ALA A 69 8.02 -12.92 -32.70
C ALA A 69 7.55 -12.78 -34.16
N SER A 70 8.02 -13.62 -35.10
CA SER A 70 7.65 -13.47 -36.51
C SER A 70 7.62 -14.82 -37.21
N GLN A 71 6.44 -15.43 -37.33
CA GLN A 71 5.96 -16.18 -38.52
C GLN A 71 4.83 -17.19 -38.27
N ASN A 72 4.24 -17.30 -37.08
CA ASN A 72 2.99 -18.03 -36.90
C ASN A 72 1.91 -17.15 -36.26
N LYS A 73 1.27 -16.30 -37.08
CA LYS A 73 0.04 -15.61 -36.67
C LYS A 73 -1.13 -16.55 -36.98
N PRO A 74 -1.78 -17.21 -35.99
CA PRO A 74 -2.99 -17.97 -36.26
C PRO A 74 -4.06 -17.02 -36.80
N ALA A 75 -4.60 -17.32 -37.98
CA ALA A 75 -5.74 -16.62 -38.55
C ALA A 75 -6.95 -16.83 -37.62
N GLY A 76 -7.19 -15.89 -36.70
CA GLY A 76 -8.25 -16.01 -35.69
C GLY A 76 -8.06 -15.16 -34.42
N LEU A 77 -6.89 -14.56 -34.21
CA LEU A 77 -6.58 -13.75 -33.02
C LEU A 77 -6.65 -12.23 -33.27
N ASP A 78 -7.62 -11.75 -34.06
CA ASP A 78 -7.80 -10.31 -34.32
C ASP A 78 -8.18 -9.49 -33.08
N TRP A 79 -8.65 -10.13 -32.00
CA TRP A 79 -8.93 -9.51 -30.71
C TRP A 79 -7.67 -9.15 -29.90
N ILE A 80 -6.48 -9.63 -30.32
CA ILE A 80 -5.18 -9.27 -29.72
C ILE A 80 -4.51 -8.12 -30.49
N ARG A 81 -5.25 -7.40 -31.34
CA ARG A 81 -4.76 -6.12 -31.86
C ARG A 81 -4.87 -5.09 -30.71
N PRO A 82 -3.75 -4.51 -30.23
CA PRO A 82 -3.82 -3.51 -29.19
C PRO A 82 -4.64 -2.33 -29.71
N LEU A 83 -5.78 -2.06 -29.06
CA LEU A 83 -6.64 -0.94 -29.40
C LEU A 83 -5.83 0.36 -29.24
N PRO A 84 -5.82 1.27 -30.23
CA PRO A 84 -5.09 2.52 -30.12
C PRO A 84 -5.75 3.43 -29.07
N LEU A 85 -5.27 3.35 -27.83
CA LEU A 85 -5.72 4.20 -26.73
C LEU A 85 -4.89 5.48 -26.70
N ARG A 86 -5.57 6.64 -26.74
CA ARG A 86 -4.94 7.96 -26.57
C ARG A 86 -5.27 8.50 -25.17
N PRO A 87 -4.26 8.92 -24.38
CA PRO A 87 -4.53 9.49 -23.06
C PRO A 87 -5.29 10.81 -23.16
N ILE A 88 -6.36 10.95 -22.38
CA ILE A 88 -7.21 12.15 -22.32
C ILE A 88 -6.68 13.19 -21.32
N GLY A 89 -5.79 12.80 -20.40
CA GLY A 89 -5.29 13.69 -19.36
C GLY A 89 -4.22 13.05 -18.50
N ILE A 90 -3.80 13.79 -17.47
CA ILE A 90 -2.78 13.40 -16.49
C ILE A 90 -3.34 13.63 -15.10
N LEU A 91 -3.22 12.64 -14.23
CA LEU A 91 -3.55 12.76 -12.82
C LEU A 91 -2.30 13.13 -12.02
N GLN A 92 -2.35 14.23 -11.27
CA GLN A 92 -1.27 14.70 -10.40
C GLN A 92 -1.63 14.39 -8.94
N SER A 93 -0.79 13.61 -8.26
CA SER A 93 -0.96 13.25 -6.85
C SER A 93 0.34 13.42 -6.07
N CYS A 94 0.28 13.34 -4.74
CA CYS A 94 1.47 13.37 -3.88
C CYS A 94 2.24 12.03 -3.84
N PHE A 95 1.74 10.97 -4.50
CA PHE A 95 2.36 9.64 -4.47
C PHE A 95 3.27 9.42 -5.68
N SER A 96 4.57 9.30 -5.43
CA SER A 96 5.59 9.06 -6.47
C SER A 96 5.76 7.58 -6.83
N LYS A 97 5.28 6.66 -5.98
CA LYS A 97 5.45 5.20 -6.11
C LYS A 97 4.16 4.48 -5.73
N ARG A 98 3.91 3.31 -6.33
CA ARG A 98 2.74 2.46 -6.03
C ARG A 98 2.65 2.03 -4.56
N SER A 99 3.79 1.84 -3.88
CA SER A 99 3.80 1.44 -2.46
C SER A 99 3.37 2.56 -1.50
N GLY A 100 3.33 3.82 -1.97
CA GLY A 100 2.90 4.97 -1.17
C GLY A 100 1.42 5.29 -1.31
N THR A 101 0.72 4.77 -2.33
CA THR A 101 -0.71 5.04 -2.52
C THR A 101 -1.54 4.28 -1.47
N PRO A 102 -2.36 4.97 -0.66
CA PRO A 102 -3.15 4.33 0.38
C PRO A 102 -4.16 3.34 -0.23
N ARG A 103 -4.40 2.21 0.45
CA ARG A 103 -5.41 1.23 0.03
C ARG A 103 -6.84 1.77 0.11
N GLN A 104 -7.06 2.80 0.92
CA GLN A 104 -8.33 3.48 1.11
C GLN A 104 -8.13 5.00 1.02
N PRO A 105 -8.04 5.57 -0.19
CA PRO A 105 -7.75 7.00 -0.37
C PRO A 105 -8.84 7.92 0.20
N LEU A 106 -10.08 7.44 0.33
CA LEU A 106 -11.19 8.22 0.90
C LEU A 106 -10.96 8.60 2.37
N LEU A 107 -10.18 7.81 3.12
CA LEU A 107 -9.88 8.06 4.53
C LEU A 107 -8.68 9.01 4.72
N VAL A 108 -7.97 9.34 3.64
CA VAL A 108 -6.71 10.08 3.70
C VAL A 108 -6.88 11.40 2.95
N PRO A 109 -7.12 12.53 3.64
CA PRO A 109 -7.33 13.82 2.99
C PRO A 109 -6.16 14.26 2.09
N SER A 110 -4.94 13.87 2.43
CA SER A 110 -3.74 14.15 1.62
C SER A 110 -3.66 13.33 0.32
N ALA A 111 -4.54 12.34 0.13
CA ALA A 111 -4.61 11.52 -1.09
C ALA A 111 -5.38 12.18 -2.24
N ARG A 112 -5.89 13.41 -2.05
CA ARG A 112 -6.55 14.18 -3.12
C ARG A 112 -5.57 14.45 -4.27
N ALA A 113 -6.09 14.39 -5.49
CA ALA A 113 -5.31 14.53 -6.72
C ALA A 113 -6.00 15.50 -7.68
N MET A 114 -5.24 16.07 -8.60
CA MET A 114 -5.72 16.99 -9.64
C MET A 114 -5.68 16.30 -11.00
N LEU A 115 -6.83 16.21 -11.68
CA LEU A 115 -6.91 15.72 -13.05
C LEU A 115 -6.75 16.89 -14.02
N ARG A 116 -5.71 16.84 -14.85
CA ARG A 116 -5.47 17.79 -15.94
C ARG A 116 -5.82 17.16 -17.28
N LEU A 117 -6.86 17.67 -17.93
CA LEU A 117 -7.31 17.18 -19.24
C LEU A 117 -6.53 17.84 -20.38
N ARG A 118 -6.39 17.15 -21.50
CA ARG A 118 -5.82 17.71 -22.74
C ARG A 118 -6.81 18.66 -23.40
N SER A 119 -6.31 19.74 -24.00
CA SER A 119 -7.10 20.67 -24.79
C SER A 119 -7.66 19.97 -26.04
N GLY A 120 -8.87 20.36 -26.46
CA GLY A 120 -9.50 19.80 -27.67
C GLY A 120 -10.21 18.46 -27.47
N LEU A 121 -10.44 18.04 -26.22
CA LEU A 121 -11.49 17.07 -25.94
C LEU A 121 -12.84 17.78 -26.18
N ALA A 122 -13.34 17.70 -27.43
CA ALA A 122 -14.68 18.17 -27.75
C ALA A 122 -15.66 17.51 -26.77
N CYS A 123 -16.29 18.34 -25.93
CA CYS A 123 -17.37 18.03 -25.01
C CYS A 123 -17.63 16.52 -24.80
N LEU A 124 -16.89 15.89 -23.88
CA LEU A 124 -17.48 14.79 -23.13
C LEU A 124 -18.66 15.42 -22.39
N GLN A 125 -19.86 15.34 -22.96
CA GLN A 125 -21.05 15.73 -22.24
C GLN A 125 -21.02 14.99 -20.90
N PRO A 126 -21.17 15.68 -19.76
CA PRO A 126 -21.23 14.99 -18.49
C PRO A 126 -22.53 14.16 -18.49
N ALA A 127 -22.43 12.88 -18.83
CA ALA A 127 -23.53 11.92 -18.68
C ALA A 127 -23.85 11.64 -17.20
N TRP A 128 -23.17 12.30 -16.27
CA TRP A 128 -23.41 12.26 -14.84
C TRP A 128 -23.81 13.65 -14.37
N THR A 129 -25.04 14.06 -14.65
CA THR A 129 -25.69 15.09 -13.82
C THR A 129 -25.87 14.46 -12.43
N VAL A 130 -24.97 14.76 -11.48
CA VAL A 130 -25.25 14.46 -10.08
C VAL A 130 -26.44 15.31 -9.69
N SER A 131 -27.58 14.65 -9.47
CA SER A 131 -28.74 15.29 -8.87
C SER A 131 -28.35 15.74 -7.47
N THR A 132 -27.94 17.00 -7.32
CA THR A 132 -27.94 17.70 -6.03
C THR A 132 -29.38 18.04 -5.70
N ALA A 133 -30.13 17.02 -5.30
CA ALA A 133 -31.48 17.16 -4.76
C ALA A 133 -31.59 16.38 -3.45
N PHE A 134 -30.61 16.51 -2.56
CA PHE A 134 -30.76 16.12 -1.15
C PHE A 134 -29.77 16.92 -0.31
N LEU A 135 -30.21 18.09 0.17
CA LEU A 135 -29.80 18.76 1.42
C LEU A 135 -30.21 20.23 1.33
N THR A 136 -31.51 20.49 1.49
CA THR A 136 -32.07 21.75 2.01
C THR A 136 -33.56 21.52 2.25
N ALA A 137 -33.88 20.90 3.39
CA ALA A 137 -35.19 20.98 4.02
C ALA A 137 -35.08 20.49 5.47
N GLY A 138 -35.39 21.37 6.42
CA GLY A 138 -35.71 21.04 7.82
C GLY A 138 -34.54 21.09 8.79
#